data_AF-A0A7G9YK62-F1
#
_entry.id   AF-A0A7G9YK62-F1
#
_cell.length_a   1.000
_cell.length_b   1.000
_cell.length_c   1.000
_cell.angle_alpha   90.00
_cell.angle_beta   90.00
_cell.angle_gamma   90.00
#
_symmetry.space_group_name_H-M   'P 1'
#
loop_
_entity.id
_entity.type
_entity.pdbx_description
1 polymer ?
#
loop_
_entity_poly.entity_id
_entity_poly.type
_entity_poly.pdbx_seq_one_letter_code
_entity_poly.pdbx_strand_id
1 'polypeptide(L)'
;MKKRYISITFVALLGIALLFAGSTCAAVDFPADEAGISAYVHAKSSVNLNDAKPAFATIERETEDYIIGTVALDLHAEEEYPHVYVSTDGWVVAYYLNDRPSSWILPWADYSEGEISSTTLSKAAGIVCSEIGGTTTGLKYYDFRYEDASKMMIIVESASWSTDFFKVAIPTTFSTYAVDWSHYKYVGGGSSASLSTTYLDGVQFSSFGKGIYTGYGSFIGQFENGIEHEIKISCNDGARVALVLEYAD
;
A
#
# COMPACT_ATOMS: atom_id res chain seq x y z
N MET A 1 -25.47 17.25 -12.09
CA MET A 1 -25.17 15.93 -11.47
C MET A 1 -23.66 15.88 -11.22
N LYS A 2 -23.20 15.92 -9.96
CA LYS A 2 -21.78 15.66 -9.63
C LYS A 2 -21.49 14.18 -9.97
N LYS A 3 -20.40 13.91 -10.70
CA LYS A 3 -19.89 12.54 -10.88
C LYS A 3 -19.40 12.05 -9.52
N ARG A 4 -19.87 10.89 -9.09
CA ARG A 4 -19.28 10.13 -7.98
C ARG A 4 -18.07 9.37 -8.53
N TYR A 5 -16.93 9.46 -7.86
CA TYR A 5 -15.69 8.81 -8.28
C TYR A 5 -15.29 7.75 -7.26
N ILE A 6 -16.01 6.62 -7.29
CA ILE A 6 -15.60 5.42 -6.54
C ILE A 6 -14.64 4.64 -7.44
N SER A 7 -13.45 4.35 -6.91
CA SER A 7 -12.49 3.45 -7.56
C SER A 7 -12.46 2.12 -6.83
N ILE A 8 -12.50 1.02 -7.57
CA ILE A 8 -12.35 -0.33 -7.04
C ILE A 8 -11.31 -1.05 -7.89
N THR A 9 -10.26 -1.56 -7.24
CA THR A 9 -9.19 -2.32 -7.89
C THR A 9 -9.02 -3.66 -7.18
N PHE A 10 -8.92 -4.74 -7.96
CA PHE A 10 -8.63 -6.09 -7.47
C PHE A 10 -7.19 -6.46 -7.78
N VAL A 11 -6.48 -6.97 -6.79
CA VAL A 11 -5.09 -7.40 -6.89
C VAL A 11 -5.00 -8.83 -6.37
N ALA A 12 -4.35 -9.73 -7.12
CA ALA A 12 -4.06 -11.06 -6.62
C ALA A 12 -2.89 -11.00 -5.64
N LEU A 13 -3.05 -11.60 -4.46
CA LEU A 13 -1.96 -11.88 -3.53
C LEU A 13 -1.42 -13.27 -3.87
N LEU A 14 -0.16 -13.35 -4.25
CA LEU A 14 0.45 -14.58 -4.71
C LEU A 14 1.59 -14.96 -3.77
N GLY A 15 1.43 -16.13 -3.13
CA GLY A 15 2.39 -16.69 -2.19
C GLY A 15 3.81 -16.72 -2.73
N ILE A 16 4.74 -16.15 -1.97
CA ILE A 16 6.17 -16.11 -2.27
C ILE A 16 6.96 -17.28 -1.64
N ALA A 17 6.33 -18.04 -0.74
CA ALA A 17 6.96 -19.11 0.06
C ALA A 17 7.65 -20.22 -0.77
N LEU A 18 7.32 -20.35 -2.06
CA LEU A 18 7.93 -21.32 -2.97
C LEU A 18 8.98 -20.72 -3.94
N LEU A 19 9.12 -19.40 -4.04
CA LEU A 19 10.10 -18.76 -4.93
C LEU A 19 11.51 -18.74 -4.35
N PHE A 20 11.64 -18.84 -3.03
CA PHE A 20 12.92 -18.82 -2.33
C PHE A 20 13.54 -20.21 -2.11
N ALA A 21 12.85 -21.28 -2.48
CA ALA A 21 13.32 -22.66 -2.33
C ALA A 21 14.20 -23.16 -3.50
N GLY A 22 14.37 -22.36 -4.57
CA GLY A 22 15.03 -22.76 -5.83
C GLY A 22 16.32 -22.03 -6.19
N SER A 23 16.64 -20.90 -5.54
CA SER A 23 17.89 -20.14 -5.74
C SER A 23 18.77 -20.29 -4.51
N THR A 24 19.93 -20.93 -4.64
CA THR A 24 20.89 -21.12 -3.53
C THR A 24 21.67 -19.85 -3.16
N CYS A 25 21.28 -18.67 -3.65
CA CYS A 25 21.93 -17.39 -3.36
C CYS A 25 20.85 -16.32 -3.10
N ALA A 26 21.02 -15.55 -2.03
CA ALA A 26 20.28 -14.34 -1.62
C ALA A 26 18.82 -14.49 -1.15
N ALA A 27 17.98 -15.27 -1.82
CA ALA A 27 16.55 -15.45 -1.52
C ALA A 27 16.23 -15.93 -0.09
N VAL A 28 17.19 -16.59 0.58
CA VAL A 28 17.04 -17.14 1.94
C VAL A 28 17.16 -16.05 3.02
N ASP A 29 17.70 -14.88 2.69
CA ASP A 29 18.03 -13.82 3.66
C ASP A 29 17.06 -12.61 3.64
N PHE A 30 15.96 -12.69 2.89
CA PHE A 30 14.91 -11.69 2.96
C PHE A 30 14.25 -11.71 4.37
N PRO A 31 14.08 -10.56 5.05
CA PRO A 31 13.51 -10.50 6.39
C PRO A 31 11.98 -10.68 6.37
N ALA A 32 11.54 -11.89 6.05
CA ALA A 32 10.12 -12.26 5.94
C ALA A 32 9.35 -12.09 7.26
N ASP A 33 10.04 -12.18 8.40
CA ASP A 33 9.49 -11.98 9.73
C ASP A 33 9.29 -10.50 10.09
N GLU A 34 9.99 -9.58 9.42
CA GLU A 34 9.84 -8.13 9.59
C GLU A 34 8.89 -7.51 8.55
N ALA A 35 8.79 -8.12 7.37
CA ALA A 35 7.98 -7.61 6.27
C ALA A 35 6.48 -7.80 6.50
N GLY A 36 5.67 -6.84 6.04
CA GLY A 36 4.22 -6.92 5.92
C GLY A 36 3.81 -6.96 4.45
N ILE A 37 2.88 -6.08 4.08
CA ILE A 37 2.46 -5.93 2.67
C ILE A 37 3.66 -5.59 1.78
N SER A 38 3.80 -6.36 0.71
CA SER A 38 4.98 -6.36 -0.16
C SER A 38 4.57 -6.41 -1.63
N ALA A 39 5.36 -5.75 -2.47
CA ALA A 39 5.35 -5.87 -3.91
C ALA A 39 6.69 -6.48 -4.38
N TYR A 40 6.64 -7.55 -5.16
CA TYR A 40 7.83 -8.27 -5.56
C TYR A 40 7.87 -8.58 -7.06
N VAL A 41 9.08 -8.64 -7.60
CA VAL A 41 9.33 -8.98 -9.00
C VAL A 41 10.73 -9.58 -9.16
N HIS A 42 10.86 -10.54 -10.07
CA HIS A 42 12.17 -10.95 -10.59
C HIS A 42 12.50 -10.02 -11.76
N ALA A 43 13.23 -8.94 -11.47
CA ALA A 43 13.39 -7.82 -12.39
C ALA A 43 14.41 -8.09 -13.50
N LYS A 44 15.41 -8.94 -13.20
CA LYS A 44 16.57 -9.23 -14.04
C LYS A 44 17.19 -10.56 -13.61
N SER A 45 17.92 -11.23 -14.49
CA SER A 45 18.59 -12.52 -14.15
C SER A 45 19.87 -12.37 -13.32
N SER A 46 20.50 -11.18 -13.35
CA SER A 46 21.69 -10.88 -12.57
C SER A 46 21.83 -9.37 -12.40
N VAL A 47 22.18 -8.95 -11.19
CA VAL A 47 22.29 -7.56 -10.78
C VAL A 47 23.66 -7.31 -10.16
N ASN A 48 24.31 -6.21 -10.57
CA ASN A 48 25.41 -5.64 -9.83
C ASN A 48 24.83 -4.70 -8.77
N LEU A 49 25.01 -5.03 -7.49
CA LEU A 49 24.42 -4.25 -6.38
C LEU A 49 24.87 -2.79 -6.36
N ASN A 50 26.04 -2.46 -6.93
CA ASN A 50 26.48 -1.08 -7.05
C ASN A 50 25.59 -0.24 -7.98
N ASP A 51 24.93 -0.87 -8.95
CA ASP A 51 23.99 -0.19 -9.84
C ASP A 51 22.69 0.15 -9.10
N ALA A 52 22.32 -0.59 -8.04
CA ALA A 52 21.11 -0.35 -7.26
C ALA A 52 21.27 0.76 -6.22
N LYS A 53 22.49 1.02 -5.73
CA LYS A 53 22.78 1.98 -4.64
C LYS A 53 22.17 3.37 -4.85
N PRO A 54 22.20 3.97 -6.06
CA PRO A 54 21.61 5.29 -6.29
C PRO A 54 20.09 5.37 -6.03
N ALA A 55 19.37 4.24 -6.07
CA ALA A 55 17.93 4.22 -5.79
C ALA A 55 17.60 4.40 -4.30
N PHE A 56 18.55 4.09 -3.41
CA PHE A 56 18.31 4.07 -1.97
C PHE A 56 18.51 5.44 -1.34
N ALA A 57 17.54 5.89 -0.57
CA ALA A 57 17.65 7.05 0.30
C ALA A 57 18.55 6.73 1.51
N THR A 58 18.35 5.55 2.10
CA THR A 58 19.19 5.00 3.18
C THR A 58 19.47 3.54 2.89
N ILE A 59 20.70 3.09 3.12
CA ILE A 59 21.08 1.68 3.09
C ILE A 59 21.18 1.19 4.54
N GLU A 60 20.41 0.18 4.88
CA GLU A 60 20.35 -0.39 6.23
C GLU A 60 21.22 -1.64 6.35
N ARG A 61 21.24 -2.45 5.29
CA ARG A 61 22.05 -3.66 5.19
C ARG A 61 22.60 -3.80 3.80
N GLU A 62 23.91 -4.02 3.69
CA GLU A 62 24.58 -4.35 2.44
C GLU A 62 25.44 -5.58 2.69
N THR A 63 25.27 -6.60 1.84
CA THR A 63 26.09 -7.81 1.82
C THR A 63 26.64 -8.03 0.40
N GLU A 64 27.39 -9.11 0.20
CA GLU A 64 27.82 -9.50 -1.15
C GLU A 64 26.64 -9.97 -2.03
N ASP A 65 25.53 -10.38 -1.41
CA ASP A 65 24.39 -11.02 -2.07
C ASP A 65 23.17 -10.11 -2.22
N TYR A 66 23.00 -9.11 -1.36
CA TYR A 66 21.83 -8.23 -1.40
C TYR A 66 22.04 -6.87 -0.70
N ILE A 67 21.13 -5.93 -0.99
CA ILE A 67 20.95 -4.67 -0.27
C ILE A 67 19.53 -4.59 0.28
N ILE A 68 19.38 -4.10 1.51
CA ILE A 68 18.14 -3.61 2.09
C ILE A 68 18.32 -2.13 2.44
N GLY A 69 17.34 -1.32 2.08
CA GLY A 69 17.31 0.09 2.43
C GLY A 69 15.95 0.70 2.11
N THR A 70 15.80 1.99 2.37
CA THR A 70 14.58 2.72 2.04
C THR A 70 14.71 3.44 0.70
N VAL A 71 13.60 3.56 -0.03
CA VAL A 71 13.54 4.31 -1.29
C VAL A 71 12.67 5.54 -1.10
N ALA A 72 13.25 6.72 -1.37
CA ALA A 72 12.52 7.98 -1.27
C ALA A 72 11.43 8.04 -2.34
N LEU A 73 10.24 8.47 -1.91
CA LEU A 73 9.13 8.79 -2.79
C LEU A 73 8.82 10.27 -2.68
N ASP A 74 8.61 10.93 -3.82
CA ASP A 74 8.24 12.34 -3.86
C ASP A 74 6.99 12.60 -3.00
N LEU A 75 7.03 13.69 -2.23
CA LEU A 75 5.95 14.14 -1.34
C LEU A 75 5.59 13.16 -0.20
N HIS A 76 6.49 12.24 0.13
CA HIS A 76 6.40 11.38 1.32
C HIS A 76 7.47 11.78 2.35
N ALA A 77 7.16 11.63 3.62
CA ALA A 77 8.15 11.80 4.69
C ALA A 77 9.05 10.56 4.78
N GLU A 78 10.23 10.68 5.43
CA GLU A 78 11.19 9.57 5.53
C GLU A 78 10.58 8.34 6.23
N GLU A 79 9.72 8.55 7.22
CA GLU A 79 8.98 7.49 7.91
C GLU A 79 7.94 6.76 7.04
N GLU A 80 7.63 7.32 5.86
CA GLU A 80 6.71 6.77 4.86
C GLU A 80 7.45 6.08 3.71
N TYR A 81 8.78 6.06 3.71
CA TYR A 81 9.54 5.41 2.64
C TYR A 81 9.45 3.88 2.73
N PRO A 82 9.06 3.20 1.64
CA PRO A 82 9.11 1.75 1.59
C PRO A 82 10.53 1.23 1.76
N HIS A 83 10.66 0.11 2.45
CA HIS A 83 11.90 -0.66 2.42
C HIS A 83 11.94 -1.40 1.08
N VAL A 84 13.13 -1.56 0.52
CA VAL A 84 13.35 -2.36 -0.68
C VAL A 84 14.53 -3.28 -0.46
N TYR A 85 14.30 -4.56 -0.73
CA TYR A 85 15.32 -5.58 -0.86
C TYR A 85 15.67 -5.75 -2.34
N VAL A 86 16.95 -5.82 -2.66
CA VAL A 86 17.45 -6.18 -4.00
C VAL A 86 18.59 -7.18 -3.89
N SER A 87 18.52 -8.25 -4.68
CA SER A 87 19.53 -9.32 -4.68
C SER A 87 20.34 -9.40 -5.96
N THR A 88 21.51 -10.04 -5.90
CA THR A 88 22.39 -10.31 -7.05
C THR A 88 21.75 -11.22 -8.09
N ASP A 89 20.84 -12.11 -7.70
CA ASP A 89 20.04 -12.94 -8.61
C ASP A 89 18.81 -12.22 -9.19
N GLY A 90 18.61 -10.95 -8.79
CA GLY A 90 17.74 -9.98 -9.43
C GLY A 90 16.28 -9.96 -8.97
N TRP A 91 16.02 -10.46 -7.76
CA TRP A 91 14.79 -10.17 -7.05
C TRP A 91 14.79 -8.73 -6.55
N VAL A 92 13.63 -8.07 -6.66
CA VAL A 92 13.33 -6.78 -6.04
C VAL A 92 12.04 -6.96 -5.24
N VAL A 93 12.08 -6.62 -3.95
CA VAL A 93 10.93 -6.70 -3.04
C VAL A 93 10.80 -5.37 -2.31
N ALA A 94 9.78 -4.59 -2.64
CA ALA A 94 9.42 -3.38 -1.90
C ALA A 94 8.36 -3.72 -0.85
N TYR A 95 8.53 -3.30 0.39
CA TYR A 95 7.64 -3.67 1.49
C TYR A 95 7.52 -2.56 2.54
N TYR A 96 6.41 -2.61 3.27
CA TYR A 96 6.31 -1.96 4.57
C TYR A 96 6.51 -2.98 5.68
N LEU A 97 6.97 -2.53 6.84
CA LEU A 97 7.13 -3.37 8.02
C LEU A 97 5.79 -3.94 8.47
N ASN A 98 5.82 -5.10 9.12
CA ASN A 98 4.64 -5.84 9.56
C ASN A 98 3.77 -5.10 10.60
N ASP A 99 4.29 -4.05 11.22
CA ASP A 99 3.56 -3.19 12.16
C ASP A 99 2.70 -2.12 11.45
N ARG A 100 2.80 -1.98 10.12
CA ARG A 100 2.04 -1.02 9.33
C ARG A 100 0.82 -1.67 8.67
N PRO A 101 -0.37 -1.06 8.72
CA PRO A 101 -1.53 -1.57 8.01
C PRO A 101 -1.31 -1.53 6.49
N SER A 102 -1.95 -2.45 5.76
CA SER A 102 -1.80 -2.61 4.30
C SER A 102 -2.24 -1.38 3.53
N SER A 103 -3.02 -0.50 4.16
CA SER A 103 -3.44 0.79 3.62
C SER A 103 -2.30 1.80 3.40
N TRP A 104 -1.07 1.50 3.84
CA TRP A 104 0.14 2.27 3.52
C TRP A 104 0.53 2.20 2.03
N ILE A 105 0.00 1.24 1.28
CA ILE A 105 0.26 1.11 -0.17
C ILE A 105 -0.35 2.26 -0.99
N LEU A 106 -1.26 3.04 -0.40
CA LEU A 106 -2.01 4.07 -1.12
C LEU A 106 -1.09 5.23 -1.55
N PRO A 107 -1.07 5.57 -2.85
CA PRO A 107 -0.17 6.59 -3.39
C PRO A 107 -0.78 8.00 -3.28
N TRP A 108 -1.10 8.47 -2.07
CA TRP A 108 -1.92 9.69 -1.92
C TRP A 108 -1.32 10.95 -2.53
N ALA A 109 0.02 11.04 -2.55
CA ALA A 109 0.77 12.17 -3.07
C ALA A 109 0.46 12.51 -4.54
N ASP A 110 0.23 11.50 -5.38
CA ASP A 110 0.03 11.67 -6.83
C ASP A 110 -1.23 10.97 -7.36
N TYR A 111 -2.02 10.34 -6.49
CA TYR A 111 -3.37 9.93 -6.83
C TYR A 111 -4.22 11.16 -7.15
N SER A 112 -4.94 11.12 -8.28
CA SER A 112 -5.74 12.24 -8.78
C SER A 112 -7.18 11.85 -9.12
N GLU A 113 -7.79 10.98 -8.29
CA GLU A 113 -9.12 10.38 -8.51
C GLU A 113 -9.15 9.35 -9.66
N GLY A 114 -10.17 8.50 -9.67
CA GLY A 114 -10.30 7.41 -10.66
C GLY A 114 -9.52 6.15 -10.27
N GLU A 115 -9.24 5.28 -11.24
CA GLU A 115 -8.60 3.98 -11.00
C GLU A 115 -7.21 4.13 -10.37
N ILE A 116 -6.92 3.32 -9.35
CA ILE A 116 -5.56 3.22 -8.80
C ILE A 116 -4.68 2.47 -9.80
N SER A 117 -3.77 3.19 -10.45
CA SER A 117 -2.84 2.64 -11.44
C SER A 117 -1.48 2.19 -10.86
N SER A 118 -1.19 2.57 -9.60
CA SER A 118 0.07 2.23 -8.92
C SER A 118 -0.11 2.24 -7.41
N THR A 119 0.88 1.73 -6.69
CA THR A 119 1.02 1.82 -5.23
C THR A 119 2.38 2.42 -4.87
N THR A 120 2.55 2.89 -3.65
CA THR A 120 3.86 3.30 -3.11
C THR A 120 4.91 2.19 -3.28
N LEU A 121 4.54 0.93 -2.99
CA LEU A 121 5.42 -0.24 -3.17
C LEU A 121 5.81 -0.48 -4.63
N SER A 122 4.86 -0.43 -5.57
CA SER A 122 5.17 -0.63 -6.99
C SER A 122 6.08 0.46 -7.57
N LYS A 123 6.00 1.68 -7.04
CA LYS A 123 6.87 2.79 -7.43
C LYS A 123 8.26 2.62 -6.87
N ALA A 124 8.39 2.30 -5.58
CA ALA A 124 9.69 2.03 -4.96
C ALA A 124 10.41 0.86 -5.67
N ALA A 125 9.69 -0.23 -5.96
CA ALA A 125 10.22 -1.31 -6.78
C ALA A 125 10.62 -0.83 -8.18
N GLY A 126 9.82 0.04 -8.81
CA GLY A 126 10.09 0.62 -10.12
C GLY A 126 11.36 1.48 -10.18
N ILE A 127 11.62 2.28 -9.14
CA ILE A 127 12.84 3.10 -9.03
C ILE A 127 14.07 2.18 -9.00
N VAL A 128 14.08 1.17 -8.13
CA VAL A 128 15.19 0.20 -8.04
C VAL A 128 15.34 -0.59 -9.35
N CYS A 129 14.24 -1.06 -9.93
CA CYS A 129 14.26 -1.78 -11.21
C CYS A 129 14.87 -0.91 -12.33
N SER A 130 14.58 0.38 -12.35
CA SER A 130 15.14 1.31 -13.33
C SER A 130 16.66 1.43 -13.20
N GLU A 131 17.17 1.62 -11.98
CA GLU A 131 18.61 1.76 -11.72
C GLU A 131 19.41 0.51 -12.11
N ILE A 132 18.87 -0.69 -11.85
CA ILE A 132 19.55 -1.97 -12.21
C ILE A 132 19.35 -2.37 -13.68
N GLY A 133 18.62 -1.57 -14.48
CA GLY A 133 18.24 -1.91 -15.85
C GLY A 133 17.34 -3.14 -15.97
N GLY A 134 16.46 -3.35 -14.98
CA GLY A 134 15.44 -4.39 -14.94
C GLY A 134 14.06 -3.89 -15.36
N THR A 135 13.02 -4.68 -15.06
CA THR A 135 11.61 -4.32 -15.34
C THR A 135 10.68 -4.70 -14.19
N THR A 136 9.57 -3.99 -14.05
CA THR A 136 8.45 -4.35 -13.16
C THR A 136 7.41 -5.26 -13.83
N THR A 137 7.70 -5.77 -15.05
CA THR A 137 6.82 -6.72 -15.74
C THR A 137 6.57 -7.95 -14.87
N GLY A 138 5.31 -8.22 -14.56
CA GLY A 138 4.93 -9.36 -13.71
C GLY A 138 5.10 -9.12 -12.21
N LEU A 139 5.22 -7.86 -11.78
CA LEU A 139 5.16 -7.48 -10.37
C LEU A 139 3.86 -7.99 -9.72
N LYS A 140 4.01 -8.57 -8.54
CA LYS A 140 2.96 -9.20 -7.76
C LYS A 140 2.95 -8.64 -6.35
N TYR A 141 1.88 -8.93 -5.61
CA TYR A 141 1.76 -8.55 -4.21
C TYR A 141 1.66 -9.78 -3.33
N TYR A 142 2.11 -9.64 -2.10
CA TYR A 142 2.00 -10.63 -1.03
C TYR A 142 2.09 -9.92 0.32
N ASP A 143 1.39 -10.41 1.33
CA ASP A 143 1.54 -9.93 2.70
C ASP A 143 2.08 -11.06 3.59
N PHE A 144 3.28 -10.86 4.13
CA PHE A 144 3.93 -11.86 4.97
C PHE A 144 3.23 -12.08 6.32
N ARG A 145 2.30 -11.21 6.71
CA ARG A 145 1.47 -11.40 7.91
C ARG A 145 0.31 -12.37 7.70
N TYR A 146 -0.11 -12.55 6.44
CA TYR A 146 -1.34 -13.26 6.09
C TYR A 146 -1.07 -14.25 4.96
N GLU A 147 -0.37 -15.35 5.29
CA GLU A 147 0.07 -16.34 4.30
C GLU A 147 -1.06 -16.93 3.46
N ASP A 148 -2.25 -17.05 4.06
CA ASP A 148 -3.45 -17.61 3.42
C ASP A 148 -4.27 -16.57 2.63
N ALA A 149 -3.93 -15.28 2.68
CA ALA A 149 -4.60 -14.26 1.89
C ALA A 149 -4.21 -14.38 0.40
N SER A 150 -5.21 -14.48 -0.48
CA SER A 150 -4.99 -14.69 -1.92
C SER A 150 -5.49 -13.54 -2.79
N LYS A 151 -6.25 -12.60 -2.21
CA LYS A 151 -6.87 -11.49 -2.89
C LYS A 151 -6.75 -10.22 -2.05
N MET A 152 -6.49 -9.12 -2.73
CA MET A 152 -6.54 -7.78 -2.18
C MET A 152 -7.54 -6.93 -2.97
N MET A 153 -8.38 -6.17 -2.28
CA MET A 153 -9.28 -5.18 -2.89
C MET A 153 -8.99 -3.81 -2.31
N ILE A 154 -8.82 -2.83 -3.18
CA ILE A 154 -8.66 -1.43 -2.78
C ILE A 154 -9.89 -0.66 -3.25
N ILE A 155 -10.57 -0.01 -2.31
CA ILE A 155 -11.73 0.85 -2.57
C ILE A 155 -11.37 2.27 -2.15
N VAL A 156 -11.58 3.26 -3.01
CA VAL A 156 -11.36 4.67 -2.70
C VAL A 156 -12.60 5.48 -2.97
N GLU A 157 -12.89 6.41 -2.05
CA GLU A 157 -13.86 7.48 -2.23
C GLU A 157 -13.22 8.84 -1.93
N SER A 158 -13.66 9.84 -2.69
CA SER A 158 -13.19 11.22 -2.56
C SER A 158 -14.37 12.15 -2.36
N ALA A 159 -14.20 13.15 -1.50
CA ALA A 159 -15.19 14.21 -1.30
C ALA A 159 -14.52 15.58 -1.41
N SER A 160 -15.29 16.57 -1.84
CA SER A 160 -14.85 17.96 -1.91
C SER A 160 -16.06 18.87 -1.76
N TRP A 161 -16.10 19.57 -0.63
CA TRP A 161 -17.27 20.35 -0.20
C TRP A 161 -18.54 19.49 -0.26
N SER A 162 -18.44 18.25 0.22
CA SER A 162 -19.49 17.24 0.17
C SER A 162 -19.33 16.18 1.24
N THR A 163 -20.37 15.37 1.36
CA THR A 163 -20.32 14.07 2.01
C THR A 163 -20.53 13.02 0.94
N ASP A 164 -19.63 12.06 0.86
CA ASP A 164 -19.71 10.92 -0.05
C ASP A 164 -19.38 9.63 0.72
N PHE A 165 -19.75 8.49 0.16
CA PHE A 165 -19.64 7.20 0.83
C PHE A 165 -19.64 6.06 -0.18
N PHE A 166 -19.07 4.95 0.24
CA PHE A 166 -19.28 3.66 -0.39
C PHE A 166 -19.76 2.65 0.65
N LYS A 167 -20.35 1.59 0.13
CA LYS A 167 -20.77 0.45 0.94
C LYS A 167 -20.05 -0.80 0.47
N VAL A 168 -19.76 -1.67 1.42
CA VAL A 168 -19.01 -2.89 1.16
C VAL A 168 -19.54 -3.99 2.08
N ALA A 169 -19.74 -5.16 1.50
CA ALA A 169 -20.10 -6.38 2.22
C ALA A 169 -19.13 -7.48 1.77
N ILE A 170 -18.46 -8.13 2.72
CA ILE A 170 -17.62 -9.29 2.44
C ILE A 170 -18.49 -10.53 2.66
N PRO A 171 -18.77 -11.37 1.65
CA PRO A 171 -19.62 -12.54 1.84
C PRO A 171 -19.05 -13.49 2.91
N THR A 172 -19.93 -14.19 3.63
CA THR A 172 -19.55 -15.14 4.71
C THR A 172 -18.77 -16.36 4.21
N THR A 173 -18.72 -16.56 2.90
CA THR A 173 -17.91 -17.61 2.27
C THR A 173 -16.42 -17.26 2.23
N PHE A 174 -16.05 -15.99 2.40
CA PHE A 174 -14.64 -15.58 2.38
C PHE A 174 -14.06 -15.53 3.80
N SER A 175 -12.78 -15.83 3.91
CA SER A 175 -11.97 -15.53 5.09
C SER A 175 -11.33 -14.15 4.94
N THR A 176 -11.52 -13.26 5.92
CA THR A 176 -10.97 -11.90 5.92
C THR A 176 -9.76 -11.84 6.83
N TYR A 177 -8.63 -11.36 6.33
CA TYR A 177 -7.36 -11.25 7.06
C TYR A 177 -7.04 -9.82 7.44
N ALA A 178 -7.30 -8.86 6.54
CA ALA A 178 -7.10 -7.44 6.78
C ALA A 178 -8.30 -6.61 6.32
N VAL A 179 -8.62 -5.57 7.10
CA VAL A 179 -9.59 -4.53 6.76
C VAL A 179 -8.98 -3.20 7.18
N ASP A 180 -8.09 -2.68 6.36
CA ASP A 180 -7.27 -1.54 6.71
C ASP A 180 -7.73 -0.29 5.99
N TRP A 181 -7.68 0.86 6.67
CA TRP A 181 -8.13 2.12 6.11
C TRP A 181 -6.99 3.12 6.01
N SER A 182 -7.10 4.02 5.04
CA SER A 182 -6.29 5.24 5.00
C SER A 182 -7.17 6.45 4.72
N HIS A 183 -6.91 7.56 5.41
CA HIS A 183 -7.60 8.83 5.24
C HIS A 183 -6.57 9.86 4.83
N TYR A 184 -6.77 10.50 3.69
CA TYR A 184 -5.89 11.54 3.19
C TYR A 184 -6.64 12.86 3.05
N LYS A 185 -5.94 13.94 3.40
CA LYS A 185 -6.42 15.30 3.20
C LYS A 185 -5.29 16.19 2.72
N TYR A 186 -5.57 16.96 1.67
CA TYR A 186 -4.68 17.99 1.16
C TYR A 186 -5.38 19.35 1.16
N VAL A 187 -4.82 20.34 1.85
CA VAL A 187 -5.35 21.72 1.83
C VAL A 187 -4.28 22.67 1.27
N GLY A 188 -4.45 23.06 0.01
CA GLY A 188 -3.73 24.18 -0.58
C GLY A 188 -4.33 25.53 -0.16
N GLY A 189 -4.08 25.95 1.08
CA GLY A 189 -4.29 27.32 1.60
C GLY A 189 -5.72 27.92 1.50
N GLY A 190 -6.36 28.17 2.65
CA GLY A 190 -7.39 29.24 2.67
C GLY A 190 -8.39 29.31 3.83
N SER A 191 -8.78 28.21 4.46
CA SER A 191 -9.92 28.24 5.40
C SER A 191 -9.59 27.66 6.77
N SER A 192 -9.92 28.40 7.84
CA SER A 192 -9.94 27.92 9.23
C SER A 192 -11.04 26.89 9.49
N ALA A 193 -11.90 26.61 8.51
CA ALA A 193 -13.00 25.63 8.57
C ALA A 193 -12.74 24.34 7.75
N SER A 194 -11.52 24.15 7.22
CA SER A 194 -11.17 22.91 6.51
C SER A 194 -11.16 21.74 7.49
N LEU A 195 -12.21 20.92 7.47
CA LEU A 195 -12.34 19.67 8.22
C LEU A 195 -12.57 18.52 7.23
N SER A 196 -11.94 17.38 7.47
CA SER A 196 -12.32 16.11 6.86
C SER A 196 -12.53 15.09 7.96
N THR A 197 -13.66 14.38 7.93
CA THR A 197 -14.03 13.40 8.94
C THR A 197 -14.57 12.15 8.28
N THR A 198 -14.13 10.98 8.73
CA THR A 198 -14.54 9.69 8.20
C THR A 198 -15.27 8.86 9.25
N TYR A 199 -16.19 8.02 8.77
CA TYR A 199 -17.09 7.22 9.58
C TYR A 199 -17.20 5.78 9.07
N LEU A 200 -17.25 4.83 10.00
CA LEU A 200 -17.65 3.43 9.77
C LEU A 200 -19.01 3.26 10.43
N ASP A 201 -20.05 2.97 9.66
CA ASP A 201 -21.43 2.78 10.14
C ASP A 201 -21.93 3.93 11.02
N GLY A 202 -21.54 5.16 10.68
CA GLY A 202 -21.90 6.37 11.42
C GLY A 202 -21.02 6.67 12.63
N VAL A 203 -20.10 5.79 13.02
CA VAL A 203 -19.11 6.03 14.08
C VAL A 203 -17.87 6.67 13.48
N GLN A 204 -17.48 7.85 13.98
CA GLN A 204 -16.28 8.54 13.53
C GLN A 204 -15.02 7.74 13.90
N PHE A 205 -14.12 7.53 12.94
CA PHE A 205 -12.83 6.86 13.18
C PHE A 205 -11.61 7.74 12.89
N SER A 206 -11.74 8.79 12.07
CA SER A 206 -10.64 9.73 11.80
C SER A 206 -11.17 11.13 11.52
N SER A 207 -10.42 12.15 11.91
CA SER A 207 -10.75 13.55 11.64
C SER A 207 -9.50 14.42 11.55
N PHE A 208 -9.44 15.26 10.52
CA PHE A 208 -8.33 16.16 10.25
C PHE A 208 -8.77 17.61 10.08
N GLY A 209 -8.16 18.47 10.90
CA GLY A 209 -8.22 19.93 10.77
C GLY A 209 -7.33 20.46 9.63
N LYS A 210 -7.01 21.75 9.66
CA LYS A 210 -6.23 22.42 8.61
C LYS A 210 -4.81 21.84 8.47
N GLY A 211 -4.43 21.39 7.28
CA GLY A 211 -3.09 20.89 6.97
C GLY A 211 -3.12 19.80 5.89
N ILE A 212 -1.95 19.21 5.66
CA ILE A 212 -1.79 17.98 4.89
C ILE A 212 -1.64 16.85 5.90
N TYR A 213 -2.52 15.87 5.83
CA TYR A 213 -2.53 14.76 6.77
C TYR A 213 -2.84 13.46 6.07
N THR A 214 -2.14 12.43 6.50
CA THR A 214 -2.48 11.04 6.21
C THR A 214 -2.67 10.31 7.52
N GLY A 215 -3.74 9.55 7.63
CA GLY A 215 -4.00 8.66 8.75
C GLY A 215 -4.20 7.26 8.24
N TYR A 216 -3.84 6.29 9.08
CA TYR A 216 -3.95 4.88 8.78
C TYR A 216 -4.50 4.14 9.99
N GLY A 217 -5.15 3.02 9.77
CA GLY A 217 -5.56 2.13 10.84
C GLY A 217 -6.22 0.86 10.31
N SER A 218 -6.77 0.08 11.23
CA SER A 218 -7.44 -1.18 10.93
C SER A 218 -8.82 -1.23 11.54
N PHE A 219 -9.74 -1.90 10.86
CA PHE A 219 -11.07 -2.28 11.32
C PHE A 219 -11.16 -3.78 11.62
N ILE A 220 -10.03 -4.47 11.79
CA ILE A 220 -10.06 -5.87 12.21
C ILE A 220 -10.90 -6.02 13.50
N GLY A 221 -11.84 -6.96 13.50
CA GLY A 221 -12.80 -7.16 14.59
C GLY A 221 -13.98 -6.18 14.65
N GLN A 222 -14.02 -5.15 13.80
CA GLN A 222 -15.15 -4.22 13.66
C GLN A 222 -15.94 -4.43 12.36
N PHE A 223 -15.38 -5.22 11.44
CA PHE A 223 -15.98 -5.55 10.16
C PHE A 223 -16.43 -7.01 10.17
N GLU A 224 -17.74 -7.25 10.06
CA GLU A 224 -18.35 -8.58 10.13
C GLU A 224 -18.71 -9.07 8.73
N ASN A 225 -18.23 -10.27 8.36
CA ASN A 225 -18.60 -10.87 7.09
C ASN A 225 -20.11 -11.16 7.04
N GLY A 226 -20.71 -10.93 5.87
CA GLY A 226 -22.15 -11.03 5.64
C GLY A 226 -22.93 -9.77 5.97
N ILE A 227 -22.29 -8.75 6.56
CA ILE A 227 -22.91 -7.47 6.87
C ILE A 227 -22.44 -6.42 5.87
N GLU A 228 -23.37 -5.57 5.44
CA GLU A 228 -23.04 -4.38 4.64
C GLU A 228 -22.61 -3.26 5.58
N HIS A 229 -21.37 -2.80 5.41
CA HIS A 229 -20.80 -1.66 6.15
C HIS A 229 -20.72 -0.43 5.25
N GLU A 230 -20.94 0.75 5.83
CA GLU A 230 -20.77 2.05 5.18
C GLU A 230 -19.46 2.72 5.62
N ILE A 231 -18.60 3.03 4.64
CA ILE A 231 -17.48 3.95 4.82
C ILE A 231 -17.87 5.28 4.23
N LYS A 232 -17.92 6.31 5.08
CA LYS A 232 -18.34 7.66 4.71
C LYS A 232 -17.24 8.67 4.98
N ILE A 233 -17.09 9.62 4.08
CA ILE A 233 -16.23 10.79 4.24
C ILE A 233 -17.06 12.06 4.12
N SER A 234 -16.86 12.99 5.04
CA SER A 234 -17.46 14.32 5.00
C SER A 234 -16.37 15.36 5.10
N CYS A 235 -16.30 16.25 4.12
CA CYS A 235 -15.27 17.27 4.09
C CYS A 235 -15.76 18.59 3.52
N ASN A 236 -15.18 19.67 4.05
CA ASN A 236 -15.39 21.03 3.55
C ASN A 236 -14.26 21.46 2.61
N ASP A 237 -13.45 20.49 2.16
CA ASP A 237 -12.28 20.66 1.29
C ASP A 237 -11.93 19.32 0.64
N GLY A 238 -11.02 19.26 -0.32
CA GLY A 238 -10.62 18.00 -0.96
C GLY A 238 -10.04 16.97 0.03
N ALA A 239 -10.68 15.81 0.14
CA ALA A 239 -10.21 14.72 1.00
C ALA A 239 -10.63 13.34 0.43
N ARG A 240 -9.95 12.30 0.89
CA ARG A 240 -10.09 10.93 0.37
C ARG A 240 -10.02 9.91 1.48
N VAL A 241 -10.75 8.81 1.31
CA VAL A 241 -10.68 7.65 2.20
C VAL A 241 -10.54 6.39 1.36
N ALA A 242 -9.66 5.49 1.79
CA ALA A 242 -9.48 4.17 1.21
C ALA A 242 -9.76 3.07 2.22
N LEU A 243 -10.20 1.94 1.69
CA LEU A 243 -10.22 0.65 2.35
C LEU A 243 -9.36 -0.33 1.55
N VAL A 244 -8.48 -1.07 2.22
CA VAL A 244 -7.70 -2.18 1.70
C VAL A 244 -8.15 -3.45 2.41
N LEU A 245 -8.71 -4.37 1.65
CA LEU A 245 -9.19 -5.66 2.13
C LEU A 245 -8.24 -6.75 1.66
N GLU A 246 -7.84 -7.65 2.56
CA GLU A 246 -7.13 -8.88 2.21
C GLU A 246 -7.94 -10.09 2.63
N TYR A 247 -8.19 -11.01 1.69
CA TYR A 247 -9.15 -12.09 1.85
C TYR A 247 -8.81 -13.32 1.00
N ALA A 248 -9.48 -14.44 1.30
CA ALA A 248 -9.43 -15.68 0.52
C ALA A 248 -10.81 -16.36 0.46
N ASP A 249 -11.02 -17.20 -0.55
CA ASP A 249 -12.22 -18.05 -0.73
C ASP A 249 -12.36 -19.13 0.36
#